data_AF-A0AAE8MMG2-F1
#
_entry.id   AF-A0AAE8MMG2-F1
#
_cell.length_a   1.000
_cell.length_b   1.000
_cell.length_c   1.000
_cell.angle_alpha   90.00
_cell.angle_beta   90.00
_cell.angle_gamma   90.00
#
_symmetry.space_group_name_H-M   'P 1'
#
loop_
_entity.id
_entity.type
_entity.pdbx_description
1 polymer ?
#
loop_
_entity_poly.entity_id
_entity_poly.type
_entity_poly.pdbx_seq_one_letter_code
_entity_poly.pdbx_strand_id
1 'polypeptide(L)'
;MSYTSPFLESFNLTLSPYHRERLEKIDKADYSFVLRKVSEEYNYALSDNYLKAGIENLKRYYAVALLDPLNRHAVSRAVDPFWHSHVLFTKEYLTFCKSVYGAFIHHQPLDMEDKPEVERVGALYNFTLATYKHIFKTVDPEFWPEAGVIAAMPVCLHMDLREHEVEKHALFQAQPDMGYQFKAGQAIEMKA
;
A
#
# COMPACT_ATOMS: atom_id res chain seq x y z
N MET A 1 -9.31 27.01 -13.05
CA MET A 1 -8.62 25.75 -13.40
C MET A 1 -8.74 24.84 -12.19
N SER A 2 -9.41 23.70 -12.29
CA SER A 2 -9.46 22.75 -11.17
C SER A 2 -8.04 22.22 -10.95
N TYR A 3 -7.47 22.48 -9.78
CA TYR A 3 -6.23 21.83 -9.37
C TYR A 3 -6.52 20.33 -9.24
N THR A 4 -5.92 19.54 -10.11
CA THR A 4 -6.04 18.09 -10.07
C THR A 4 -4.87 17.57 -9.23
N SER A 5 -5.14 16.73 -8.24
CA SER A 5 -4.12 16.22 -7.33
C SER A 5 -3.09 15.37 -8.08
N PRO A 6 -1.77 15.58 -7.89
CA PRO A 6 -0.72 14.74 -8.47
C PRO A 6 -0.90 13.24 -8.15
N PHE A 7 -1.44 12.91 -6.96
CA PHE A 7 -1.76 11.55 -6.57
C PHE A 7 -2.84 10.94 -7.48
N LEU A 8 -3.95 11.66 -7.73
CA LEU A 8 -5.04 11.19 -8.58
C LEU A 8 -4.64 11.10 -10.06
N GLU A 9 -3.65 11.88 -10.49
CA GLU A 9 -3.08 11.79 -11.84
C GLU A 9 -2.06 10.66 -11.99
N SER A 10 -1.63 10.03 -10.90
CA SER A 10 -0.59 8.97 -10.92
C SER A 10 -1.09 7.61 -11.42
N PHE A 11 -2.41 7.41 -11.53
CA PHE A 11 -3.00 6.13 -11.92
C PHE A 11 -2.93 5.87 -13.42
N ASN A 12 -2.63 4.63 -13.80
CA ASN A 12 -2.63 4.12 -15.18
C ASN A 12 -3.92 3.35 -15.53
N LEU A 13 -4.91 3.37 -14.63
CA LEU A 13 -6.18 2.64 -14.78
C LEU A 13 -7.37 3.59 -14.95
N THR A 14 -8.45 3.07 -15.54
CA THR A 14 -9.74 3.76 -15.56
C THR A 14 -10.43 3.57 -14.21
N LEU A 15 -10.62 4.65 -13.47
CA LEU A 15 -11.22 4.63 -12.13
C LEU A 15 -12.69 5.05 -12.17
N SER A 16 -13.56 4.21 -11.62
CA SER A 16 -14.99 4.50 -11.43
C SER A 16 -15.21 5.67 -10.46
N PRO A 17 -16.42 6.28 -10.43
CA PRO A 17 -16.75 7.30 -9.43
C PRO A 17 -16.54 6.82 -7.98
N TYR A 18 -16.84 5.54 -7.71
CA TYR A 18 -16.62 4.91 -6.41
C TYR A 18 -15.15 4.94 -5.98
N HIS A 19 -14.24 4.57 -6.90
CA HIS A 19 -12.80 4.61 -6.65
C HIS A 19 -12.32 6.04 -6.41
N ARG A 20 -12.72 6.98 -7.28
CA ARG A 20 -12.27 8.38 -7.19
C ARG A 20 -12.66 9.04 -5.87
N GLU A 21 -13.90 8.84 -5.42
CA GLU A 21 -14.37 9.38 -4.14
C GLU A 21 -13.49 8.91 -2.96
N ARG A 22 -13.11 7.63 -2.92
CA ARG A 22 -12.30 7.06 -1.84
C ARG A 22 -10.82 7.41 -1.96
N LEU A 23 -10.28 7.45 -3.18
CA LEU A 23 -8.93 7.93 -3.43
C LEU A 23 -8.77 9.40 -3.03
N GLU A 24 -9.80 10.23 -3.23
CA GLU A 24 -9.81 11.60 -2.71
C GLU A 24 -9.75 11.66 -1.18
N LYS A 25 -10.41 10.73 -0.47
CA LYS A 25 -10.31 10.63 0.99
C LYS A 25 -8.89 10.24 1.42
N ILE A 26 -8.27 9.28 0.72
CA ILE A 26 -6.86 8.92 0.94
C ILE A 26 -5.96 10.14 0.73
N ASP A 27 -6.18 10.89 -0.34
CA ASP A 27 -5.32 12.01 -0.72
C ASP A 27 -5.41 13.20 0.25
N LYS A 28 -6.63 13.52 0.69
CA LYS A 28 -6.95 14.67 1.54
C LYS A 28 -6.82 14.41 3.04
N ALA A 29 -6.54 13.17 3.45
CA ALA A 29 -6.35 12.84 4.86
C ALA A 29 -5.19 13.64 5.48
N ASP A 30 -5.30 13.94 6.78
CA ASP A 30 -4.23 14.58 7.53
C ASP A 30 -3.17 13.55 7.91
N TYR A 31 -1.96 13.70 7.37
CA TYR A 31 -0.80 12.86 7.67
C TYR A 31 0.26 13.58 8.52
N SER A 32 -0.06 14.77 9.05
CA SER A 32 0.91 15.58 9.80
C SER A 32 1.44 14.89 11.05
N PHE A 33 0.61 14.08 11.71
CA PHE A 33 1.01 13.28 12.86
C PHE A 33 1.91 12.10 12.49
N VAL A 34 1.68 11.48 11.33
CA VAL A 34 2.54 10.43 10.77
C VAL A 34 3.91 11.00 10.45
N LEU A 35 3.96 12.11 9.72
CA LEU A 35 5.19 12.82 9.37
C LEU A 35 6.03 13.16 10.60
N ARG A 36 5.39 13.72 11.63
CA ARG A 36 6.06 14.08 12.88
C ARG A 36 6.67 12.86 13.57
N LYS A 37 5.87 11.80 13.70
CA LYS A 37 6.29 10.56 14.38
C LYS A 37 7.44 9.86 13.64
N VAL A 38 7.37 9.77 12.31
CA VAL A 38 8.48 9.20 11.50
C VAL A 38 9.72 10.08 11.61
N SER A 39 9.58 11.41 11.52
CA SER A 39 10.73 12.32 11.68
C SER A 39 11.42 12.14 13.04
N GLU A 40 10.64 12.06 14.13
CA GLU A 40 11.12 11.79 15.49
C GLU A 40 11.83 10.43 15.61
N GLU A 41 11.26 9.36 15.08
CA GLU A 41 11.84 8.01 15.14
C GLU A 41 13.19 7.90 14.42
N TYR A 42 13.39 8.70 13.38
CA TYR A 42 14.65 8.80 12.66
C TYR A 42 15.54 9.94 13.17
N ASN A 43 15.28 10.47 14.37
CA ASN A 43 16.04 11.57 14.99
C ASN A 43 16.20 12.79 14.06
N TYR A 44 15.16 13.11 13.29
CA TYR A 44 15.10 14.21 12.32
C TYR A 44 16.17 14.13 11.21
N ALA A 45 16.75 12.94 10.96
CA ALA A 45 17.78 12.76 9.95
C ALA A 45 17.22 12.73 8.50
N LEU A 46 15.92 12.51 8.33
CA LEU A 46 15.27 12.44 7.02
C LEU A 46 14.96 13.85 6.49
N SER A 47 15.20 14.07 5.20
CA SER A 47 14.85 15.34 4.56
C SER A 47 13.35 15.52 4.40
N ASP A 48 12.89 16.77 4.34
CA ASP A 48 11.49 17.11 4.06
C ASP A 48 10.97 16.48 2.76
N ASN A 49 11.82 16.37 1.74
CA ASN A 49 11.46 15.77 0.46
C ASN A 49 11.23 14.26 0.60
N TYR A 50 12.10 13.57 1.34
CA TYR A 50 11.93 12.14 1.62
C TYR A 50 10.65 11.89 2.42
N LEU A 51 10.39 12.69 3.45
CA LEU A 51 9.18 12.57 4.26
C LEU A 51 7.90 12.78 3.44
N LYS A 52 7.88 13.79 2.55
CA LYS A 52 6.76 14.02 1.62
C LYS A 52 6.59 12.86 0.63
N ALA A 53 7.68 12.35 0.07
CA ALA A 53 7.65 11.19 -0.83
C ALA A 53 7.18 9.92 -0.11
N GLY A 54 7.51 9.75 1.17
CA GLY A 54 7.03 8.64 1.99
C GLY A 54 5.52 8.69 2.21
N ILE A 55 4.94 9.86 2.47
CA ILE A 55 3.47 10.02 2.53
C ILE A 55 2.82 9.76 1.18
N GLU A 56 3.40 10.23 0.08
CA GLU A 56 2.89 9.93 -1.26
C GLU A 56 2.87 8.42 -1.52
N ASN A 57 3.93 7.70 -1.16
CA ASN A 57 4.00 6.25 -1.32
C ASN A 57 3.11 5.48 -0.33
N LEU A 58 2.86 6.02 0.87
CA LEU A 58 1.86 5.50 1.80
C LEU A 58 0.43 5.59 1.20
N LYS A 59 0.09 6.75 0.60
CA LYS A 59 -1.20 6.92 -0.09
C LYS A 59 -1.38 5.89 -1.21
N ARG A 60 -0.32 5.62 -1.97
CA ARG A 60 -0.32 4.60 -3.03
C ARG A 60 -0.54 3.19 -2.45
N TYR A 61 0.05 2.88 -1.30
CA TYR A 61 -0.17 1.60 -0.63
C TYR A 61 -1.62 1.44 -0.18
N TYR A 62 -2.22 2.50 0.37
CA TYR A 62 -3.66 2.51 0.67
C TYR A 62 -4.55 2.38 -0.57
N ALA A 63 -4.15 2.96 -1.70
CA ALA A 63 -4.86 2.79 -2.96
C ALA A 63 -4.81 1.34 -3.46
N VAL A 64 -3.67 0.64 -3.31
CA VAL A 64 -3.59 -0.78 -3.68
C VAL A 64 -4.55 -1.61 -2.86
N ALA A 65 -4.61 -1.42 -1.54
CA ALA A 65 -5.58 -2.12 -0.69
C ALA A 65 -7.06 -1.83 -1.06
N LEU A 66 -7.34 -0.65 -1.63
CA LEU A 66 -8.68 -0.28 -2.11
C LEU A 66 -9.02 -0.95 -3.44
N LEU A 67 -8.07 -0.96 -4.37
CA LEU A 67 -8.29 -1.41 -5.75
C LEU A 67 -8.14 -2.92 -5.92
N ASP A 68 -7.33 -3.55 -5.05
CA ASP A 68 -7.14 -4.99 -4.95
C ASP A 68 -7.49 -5.51 -3.53
N PRO A 69 -8.76 -5.41 -3.10
CA PRO A 69 -9.17 -5.81 -1.75
C PRO A 69 -9.18 -7.33 -1.55
N LEU A 70 -9.17 -8.10 -2.65
CA LEU A 70 -9.26 -9.56 -2.64
C LEU A 70 -7.92 -10.24 -2.39
N ASN A 71 -6.82 -9.49 -2.47
CA ASN A 71 -5.48 -10.01 -2.30
C ASN A 71 -4.78 -9.30 -1.13
N ARG A 72 -3.79 -9.99 -0.56
CA ARG A 72 -2.88 -9.40 0.42
C ARG A 72 -1.76 -8.68 -0.31
N HIS A 73 -1.18 -7.67 0.32
CA HIS A 73 0.03 -7.03 -0.17
C HIS A 73 1.03 -6.83 0.95
N ALA A 74 2.30 -7.11 0.63
CA ALA A 74 3.42 -6.74 1.47
C ALA A 74 3.78 -5.27 1.27
N VAL A 75 4.13 -4.57 2.34
CA VAL A 75 4.69 -3.21 2.27
C VAL A 75 6.21 -3.28 2.12
N SER A 76 6.81 -2.32 1.42
CA SER A 76 8.26 -2.19 1.38
C SER A 76 8.83 -1.69 2.71
N ARG A 77 10.11 -1.97 2.96
CA ARG A 77 10.82 -1.46 4.15
C ARG A 77 10.82 0.08 4.25
N ALA A 78 10.84 0.77 3.12
CA ALA A 78 10.90 2.23 3.08
C ALA A 78 9.55 2.90 3.38
N VAL A 79 8.43 2.25 3.02
CA VAL A 79 7.07 2.76 3.26
C VAL A 79 6.53 2.32 4.62
N ASP A 80 6.98 1.16 5.13
CA ASP A 80 6.50 0.60 6.40
C ASP A 80 6.53 1.58 7.59
N PRO A 81 7.58 2.38 7.84
CA PRO A 81 7.60 3.31 8.97
C PRO A 81 6.44 4.31 8.95
N PHE A 82 6.03 4.74 7.75
CA PHE A 82 4.90 5.66 7.59
C PHE A 82 3.56 4.95 7.85
N TRP A 83 3.40 3.72 7.37
CA TRP A 83 2.19 2.95 7.61
C TRP A 83 2.07 2.55 9.09
N HIS A 84 3.13 1.98 9.66
CA HIS A 84 3.21 1.60 11.06
C HIS A 84 2.95 2.80 11.96
N SER A 85 3.56 3.95 11.68
CA SER A 85 3.28 5.19 12.40
C SER A 85 1.78 5.52 12.38
N HIS A 86 1.11 5.46 11.22
CA HIS A 86 -0.34 5.69 11.15
C HIS A 86 -1.13 4.69 12.02
N VAL A 87 -0.79 3.39 11.96
CA VAL A 87 -1.44 2.33 12.77
C VAL A 87 -1.37 2.63 14.27
N LEU A 88 -0.27 3.20 14.77
CA LEU A 88 -0.11 3.57 16.19
C LEU A 88 -1.08 4.67 16.64
N PHE A 89 -1.51 5.55 15.75
CA PHE A 89 -2.57 6.53 16.02
C PHE A 89 -3.94 5.89 15.82
N THR A 90 -4.26 4.94 16.71
CA THR A 90 -5.35 3.97 16.54
C THR A 90 -6.73 4.60 16.27
N LYS A 91 -7.03 5.76 16.87
CA LYS A 91 -8.31 6.47 16.66
C LYS A 91 -8.38 7.09 15.27
N GLU A 92 -7.33 7.78 14.86
CA GLU A 92 -7.16 8.39 13.55
C GLU A 92 -7.17 7.32 12.47
N TYR A 93 -6.40 6.24 12.66
CA TYR A 93 -6.31 5.12 11.72
C TYR A 93 -7.64 4.38 11.55
N LEU A 94 -8.36 4.12 12.65
CA LEU A 94 -9.69 3.51 12.57
C LEU A 94 -10.67 4.41 11.81
N THR A 95 -10.62 5.73 12.06
CA THR A 95 -11.47 6.71 11.37
C THR A 95 -11.15 6.77 9.89
N PHE A 96 -9.86 6.85 9.55
CA PHE A 96 -9.36 6.78 8.19
C PHE A 96 -9.84 5.52 7.48
N CYS A 97 -9.59 4.35 8.07
CA CYS A 97 -9.96 3.07 7.46
C CYS A 97 -11.48 2.95 7.22
N LYS A 98 -12.29 3.32 8.22
CA LYS A 98 -13.77 3.34 8.06
C LYS A 98 -14.21 4.29 6.96
N SER A 99 -13.58 5.46 6.82
CA SER A 99 -13.96 6.45 5.83
C SER A 99 -13.63 6.03 4.39
N VAL A 100 -12.52 5.31 4.20
CA VAL A 100 -12.02 4.87 2.90
C VAL A 100 -12.61 3.52 2.51
N TYR A 101 -12.54 2.54 3.41
CA TYR A 101 -12.84 1.14 3.12
C TYR A 101 -14.14 0.64 3.75
N GLY A 102 -14.75 1.38 4.68
CA GLY A 102 -15.85 0.86 5.50
C GLY A 102 -15.44 -0.18 6.55
N ALA A 103 -14.20 -0.67 6.49
CA ALA A 103 -13.62 -1.66 7.39
C ALA A 103 -12.21 -1.24 7.85
N PHE A 104 -11.68 -1.94 8.85
CA PHE A 104 -10.31 -1.75 9.33
C PHE A 104 -9.32 -2.56 8.49
N ILE A 105 -8.19 -1.97 8.09
CA ILE A 105 -7.10 -2.72 7.46
C ILE A 105 -6.19 -3.25 8.55
N HIS A 106 -6.13 -4.58 8.68
CA HIS A 106 -5.26 -5.22 9.65
C HIS A 106 -3.80 -5.24 9.18
N HIS A 107 -2.92 -4.77 10.05
CA HIS A 107 -1.48 -4.89 9.94
C HIS A 107 -1.00 -6.22 10.51
N GLN A 108 -0.15 -6.95 9.77
CA GLN A 108 0.53 -8.14 10.26
C GLN A 108 2.05 -7.94 10.13
N PRO A 109 2.79 -7.93 11.25
CA PRO A 109 4.26 -7.97 11.23
C PRO A 109 4.77 -9.30 10.66
N LEU A 110 5.89 -9.25 9.95
CA LEU A 110 6.65 -10.43 9.53
C LEU A 110 7.61 -10.85 10.65
N ASP A 111 7.52 -12.12 11.06
CA ASP A 111 8.57 -12.73 11.88
C ASP A 111 9.76 -13.11 10.99
N MET A 112 10.88 -12.42 11.17
CA MET A 112 12.09 -12.63 10.37
C MET A 112 12.80 -13.96 10.70
N GLU A 113 12.44 -14.61 11.82
CA GLU A 113 12.98 -15.92 12.19
C GLU A 113 12.21 -17.07 11.49
N ASP A 114 10.97 -16.83 11.07
CA ASP A 114 10.15 -17.76 10.29
C ASP A 114 10.55 -17.71 8.80
N LYS A 115 11.59 -18.47 8.45
CA LYS A 115 12.13 -18.50 7.07
C LYS A 115 11.07 -18.85 6.01
N PRO A 116 10.22 -19.88 6.19
CA PRO A 116 9.11 -20.12 5.28
C PRO A 116 8.21 -18.90 5.07
N GLU A 117 7.84 -18.19 6.13
CA GLU A 117 7.01 -16.99 6.04
C GLU A 117 7.76 -15.84 5.33
N VAL A 118 9.06 -15.67 5.58
CA VAL A 118 9.91 -14.68 4.89
C VAL A 118 9.95 -14.92 3.38
N GLU A 119 10.17 -16.17 2.95
CA GLU A 119 10.15 -16.53 1.52
C GLU A 119 8.78 -16.24 0.89
N ARG A 120 7.72 -16.61 1.61
CA ARG A 120 6.33 -16.37 1.22
C ARG A 120 6.02 -14.88 1.07
N VAL A 121 6.40 -14.04 2.03
CA VAL A 121 6.16 -12.59 1.97
C VAL A 121 7.06 -11.94 0.91
N GLY A 122 8.23 -12.50 0.63
CA GLY A 122 9.05 -12.14 -0.53
C GLY A 122 8.32 -12.36 -1.87
N ALA A 123 7.67 -13.52 -2.04
CA ALA A 123 6.82 -13.77 -3.21
C ALA A 123 5.61 -12.82 -3.27
N LEU A 124 4.99 -12.52 -2.12
CA LEU A 124 3.91 -11.54 -2.01
C LEU A 124 4.36 -10.13 -2.40
N TYR A 125 5.58 -9.74 -2.05
CA TYR A 125 6.14 -8.44 -2.44
C TYR A 125 6.35 -8.34 -3.96
N ASN A 126 6.79 -9.42 -4.62
CA ASN A 126 6.85 -9.47 -6.08
C ASN A 126 5.47 -9.26 -6.71
N PHE A 127 4.43 -9.86 -6.13
CA PHE A 127 3.06 -9.59 -6.55
C PHE A 127 2.68 -8.13 -6.33
N THR A 128 2.91 -7.57 -5.12
CA THR A 128 2.65 -6.16 -4.85
C THR A 128 3.30 -5.25 -5.90
N LEU A 129 4.58 -5.45 -6.20
CA LEU A 129 5.28 -4.64 -7.20
C LEU A 129 4.68 -4.78 -8.60
N ALA A 130 4.31 -5.99 -9.00
CA ALA A 130 3.63 -6.20 -10.28
C ALA A 130 2.26 -5.47 -10.28
N THR A 131 1.48 -5.54 -9.20
CA THR A 131 0.21 -4.83 -9.06
C THR A 131 0.42 -3.31 -9.12
N TYR A 132 1.47 -2.79 -8.47
CA TYR A 132 1.86 -1.38 -8.54
C TYR A 132 2.14 -0.94 -9.99
N LYS A 133 2.86 -1.75 -10.77
CA LYS A 133 3.18 -1.46 -12.18
C LYS A 133 1.93 -1.45 -13.07
N HIS A 134 0.85 -2.13 -12.68
CA HIS A 134 -0.45 -2.03 -13.34
C HIS A 134 -1.26 -0.80 -12.89
N ILE A 135 -1.26 -0.49 -11.59
CA ILE A 135 -2.08 0.58 -11.00
C ILE A 135 -1.52 1.97 -11.34
N PHE A 136 -0.21 2.16 -11.26
CA PHE A 136 0.44 3.48 -11.34
C PHE A 136 1.23 3.65 -12.63
N LYS A 137 1.29 4.89 -13.12
CA LYS A 137 2.10 5.29 -14.30
C LYS A 137 3.59 5.13 -14.05
N THR A 138 4.02 5.39 -12.81
CA THR A 138 5.41 5.27 -12.36
C THR A 138 5.46 4.71 -10.95
N VAL A 139 6.49 3.90 -10.69
CA VAL A 139 6.79 3.34 -9.37
C VAL A 139 8.12 3.94 -8.92
N ASP A 140 8.14 4.49 -7.71
CA ASP A 140 9.34 5.13 -7.15
C ASP A 140 10.32 4.06 -6.64
N PRO A 141 11.50 3.88 -7.26
CA PRO A 141 12.43 2.82 -6.87
C PRO A 141 13.10 3.04 -5.51
N GLU A 142 13.06 4.26 -4.95
CA GLU A 142 13.55 4.52 -3.59
C GLU A 142 12.60 3.92 -2.55
N PHE A 143 11.29 3.96 -2.82
CA PHE A 143 10.25 3.43 -1.93
C PHE A 143 9.78 2.03 -2.28
N TRP A 144 9.91 1.62 -3.54
CA TRP A 144 9.47 0.32 -4.06
C TRP A 144 10.56 -0.31 -4.93
N PRO A 145 11.73 -0.63 -4.34
CA PRO A 145 12.85 -1.24 -5.06
C PRO A 145 12.52 -2.65 -5.55
N GLU A 146 13.17 -3.10 -6.62
CA GLU A 146 13.03 -4.48 -7.11
C GLU A 146 13.42 -5.52 -6.04
N ALA A 147 12.78 -6.69 -6.10
CA ALA A 147 13.00 -7.75 -5.12
C ALA A 147 14.46 -8.25 -5.11
N GLY A 148 14.99 -8.50 -3.90
CA GLY A 148 16.38 -8.92 -3.67
C GLY A 148 17.29 -7.83 -3.11
N VAL A 149 16.85 -6.56 -3.10
CA VAL A 149 17.53 -5.47 -2.39
C VAL A 149 17.14 -5.51 -0.90
N ILE A 150 18.07 -5.21 0.02
CA ILE A 150 17.76 -5.13 1.46
C ILE A 150 16.62 -4.14 1.75
N ALA A 151 16.55 -3.03 1.00
CA ALA A 151 15.47 -2.06 1.06
C ALA A 151 14.10 -2.61 0.60
N ALA A 152 14.10 -3.67 -0.22
CA ALA A 152 12.89 -4.37 -0.63
C ALA A 152 12.38 -5.35 0.43
N MET A 153 13.24 -5.77 1.39
CA MET A 153 12.88 -6.79 2.38
C MET A 153 11.59 -6.38 3.11
N PRO A 154 10.47 -7.04 2.80
CA PRO A 154 9.21 -6.67 3.40
C PRO A 154 9.29 -6.96 4.89
N VAL A 155 8.64 -6.12 5.68
CA VAL A 155 8.63 -6.23 7.14
C VAL A 155 7.23 -6.48 7.66
N CYS A 156 6.22 -6.09 6.89
CA CYS A 156 4.82 -6.18 7.26
C CYS A 156 3.97 -6.41 6.00
N LEU A 157 2.71 -6.79 6.20
CA LEU A 157 1.73 -6.91 5.13
C LEU A 157 0.35 -6.48 5.64
N HIS A 158 -0.51 -6.05 4.72
CA HIS A 158 -1.93 -5.91 5.02
C HIS A 158 -2.69 -7.19 4.69
N MET A 159 -3.72 -7.46 5.48
CA MET A 159 -4.64 -8.59 5.24
C MET A 159 -5.65 -8.25 4.15
N ASP A 160 -6.32 -9.28 3.64
CA ASP A 160 -7.45 -9.15 2.73
C ASP A 160 -8.55 -8.29 3.34
N LEU A 161 -9.13 -7.39 2.54
CA LEU A 161 -10.18 -6.49 2.99
C LEU A 161 -11.54 -7.16 2.76
N ARG A 162 -12.09 -7.78 3.81
CA ARG A 162 -13.41 -8.43 3.77
C ARG A 162 -14.56 -7.46 3.98
N GLU A 163 -14.67 -6.46 3.10
CA GLU A 163 -15.78 -5.50 3.11
C GLU A 163 -16.57 -5.62 1.79
N HIS A 164 -17.83 -6.01 1.92
CA HIS A 164 -18.67 -6.42 0.79
C HIS A 164 -18.83 -5.33 -0.27
N GLU A 165 -18.94 -4.06 0.15
CA GLU A 165 -19.08 -2.98 -0.82
C GLU A 165 -17.76 -2.74 -1.56
N VAL A 166 -16.60 -2.73 -0.90
CA VAL A 166 -15.30 -2.56 -1.57
C VAL A 166 -15.00 -3.73 -2.52
N GLU A 167 -15.29 -4.97 -2.12
CA GLU A 167 -15.07 -6.16 -2.95
C GLU A 167 -15.83 -6.13 -4.30
N LYS A 168 -17.03 -5.51 -4.35
CA LYS A 168 -17.80 -5.33 -5.59
C LYS A 168 -17.07 -4.48 -6.62
N HIS A 169 -16.25 -3.54 -6.17
CA HIS A 169 -15.51 -2.62 -7.03
C HIS A 169 -14.05 -3.07 -7.26
N ALA A 170 -13.63 -4.20 -6.70
CA ALA A 170 -12.29 -4.76 -6.89
C ALA A 170 -11.90 -4.84 -8.38
N LEU A 171 -10.71 -4.33 -8.72
CA LEU A 171 -10.19 -4.33 -10.10
C LEU A 171 -9.41 -5.58 -10.46
N PHE A 172 -9.03 -6.39 -9.47
CA PHE A 172 -8.20 -7.57 -9.64
C PHE A 172 -8.95 -8.82 -9.18
N GLN A 173 -8.63 -9.95 -9.80
CA GLN A 173 -9.17 -11.24 -9.38
C GLN A 173 -8.45 -11.75 -8.14
N ALA A 174 -9.17 -12.48 -7.28
CA ALA A 174 -8.56 -13.17 -6.15
C ALA A 174 -7.54 -14.21 -6.64
N GLN A 175 -6.34 -14.20 -6.06
CA GLN A 175 -5.26 -15.11 -6.41
C GLN A 175 -5.12 -16.17 -5.30
N PRO A 176 -5.46 -17.45 -5.55
CA PRO A 176 -5.68 -18.43 -4.49
C PRO A 176 -4.47 -18.78 -3.61
N ASP A 177 -3.21 -18.52 -4.01
CA ASP A 177 -2.03 -19.06 -3.31
C ASP A 177 -0.75 -18.21 -3.47
N MET A 178 -0.86 -16.87 -3.45
CA MET A 178 0.33 -16.03 -3.61
C MET A 178 1.35 -16.11 -2.48
N GLY A 179 1.02 -16.84 -1.42
CA GLY A 179 1.97 -17.16 -0.39
C GLY A 179 3.09 -18.12 -0.82
N TYR A 180 2.98 -18.86 -1.93
CA TYR A 180 3.99 -19.87 -2.26
C TYR A 180 4.53 -19.84 -3.68
N GLN A 181 3.86 -19.17 -4.63
CA GLN A 181 4.13 -19.45 -6.06
C GLN A 181 4.20 -18.24 -6.99
N PHE A 182 3.98 -17.00 -6.53
CA PHE A 182 4.05 -15.84 -7.44
C PHE A 182 5.50 -15.55 -7.85
N LYS A 183 5.80 -15.75 -9.13
CA LYS A 183 7.13 -15.48 -9.70
C LYS A 183 7.18 -14.07 -10.28
N ALA A 184 8.32 -13.39 -10.14
CA ALA A 184 8.57 -12.13 -10.82
C ALA A 184 8.31 -12.29 -12.34
N GLY A 185 7.46 -11.42 -12.90
CA GLY A 185 7.04 -11.48 -14.31
C GLY A 185 5.81 -12.35 -14.60
N GLN A 186 5.22 -13.00 -13.60
CA GLN A 186 3.92 -13.65 -13.73
C GLN A 186 2.82 -12.60 -13.97
N ALA A 187 1.91 -12.87 -14.89
CA ALA A 187 0.82 -11.96 -15.22
C ALA A 187 -0.18 -11.84 -14.07
N ILE A 188 -0.72 -10.64 -13.88
CA ILE A 188 -1.80 -10.36 -12.94
C ILE A 188 -3.11 -10.26 -13.71
N GLU A 189 -4.14 -10.99 -13.24
CA GLU A 189 -5.46 -10.97 -13.86
C GLU A 189 -6.33 -9.86 -13.26
N MET A 190 -6.71 -8.91 -14.12
CA MET A 190 -7.72 -7.90 -13.80
C MET A 190 -9.12 -8.48 -13.98
N LYS A 191 -10.10 -7.96 -13.22
CA LYS A 191 -11.51 -8.19 -13.54
C LYS A 191 -11.86 -7.49 -14.85
N ALA A 192 -12.65 -8.18 -15.68
CA ALA A 192 -13.16 -7.64 -16.95
C ALA A 192 -14.17 -6.51 -16.72
#